data_AF-A0A8J3J422-F1
#
_entry.id   AF-A0A8J3J422-F1
#
_cell.length_a   1.000
_cell.length_b   1.000
_cell.length_c   1.000
_cell.angle_alpha   90.00
_cell.angle_beta   90.00
_cell.angle_gamma   90.00
#
_symmetry.space_group_name_H-M   'P 1'
#
loop_
_entity.id
_entity.type
_entity.pdbx_description
1 polymer ?
#
loop_
_entity_poly.entity_id
_entity_poly.type
_entity_poly.pdbx_seq_one_letter_code
_entity_poly.pdbx_strand_id
1 'polypeptide(L)'
;MTPAPTEYRNHRGRYALLALGVLPMVLTLTAILHLLTGQDAGPLDVTLLLFVLALMGFVVVLAAVLVAATDRSRVLVGPGGITNVPFGPARSTVAVPWPEVTGVRARWTPVGWNVRLSRRHGRAVTLAGPVAPPWWPDQRFRRELAEIQAWLPVGATRPALRPAVSLAYLLWVPVLLAALGMTATLSGGVVGPWTATATSTPHACALLQPALKEYQSVRYGPSGSTTMSHYEDCEFWSKDRSDGQPVSYLSATVDHDHGILFSSPVAVTMRDFATACADLNAVAVQHLGDEACAGTKEDPDDHTVLVRRADAIVTIEATGTDGERLATSLARQAVPLVQVS
;
A
#
# COMPACT_ATOMS: atom_id res chain seq x y z
N MET A 1 -36.65 -18.97 -42.50
CA MET A 1 -36.66 -17.62 -41.89
C MET A 1 -35.32 -16.97 -42.18
N THR A 2 -35.29 -15.89 -42.96
CA THR A 2 -34.10 -15.07 -43.14
C THR A 2 -33.87 -14.24 -41.86
N PRO A 3 -32.73 -14.37 -41.19
CA PRO A 3 -32.44 -13.59 -40.00
C PRO A 3 -32.39 -12.10 -40.35
N ALA A 4 -33.01 -11.29 -39.49
CA ALA A 4 -33.04 -9.85 -39.64
C ALA A 4 -31.62 -9.26 -39.53
N PRO A 5 -31.31 -8.15 -40.23
CA PRO A 5 -30.03 -7.49 -40.10
C PRO A 5 -29.82 -7.01 -38.66
N THR A 6 -28.69 -7.40 -38.07
CA THR A 6 -28.34 -7.05 -36.69
C THR A 6 -27.54 -5.73 -36.71
N GLU A 7 -28.02 -4.70 -36.01
CA GLU A 7 -27.32 -3.41 -35.87
C GLU A 7 -26.20 -3.54 -34.84
N TYR A 8 -24.96 -3.47 -35.30
CA TYR A 8 -23.79 -3.41 -34.44
C TYR A 8 -23.48 -1.95 -34.12
N ARG A 9 -23.93 -1.50 -32.93
CA ARG A 9 -23.51 -0.21 -32.36
C ARG A 9 -22.19 -0.38 -31.62
N ASN A 10 -21.19 0.35 -32.09
CA ASN A 10 -19.89 0.44 -31.45
C ASN A 10 -20.00 1.22 -30.12
N HIS A 11 -20.39 0.54 -29.03
CA HIS A 11 -20.49 1.12 -27.69
C HIS A 11 -19.12 1.12 -26.97
N ARG A 12 -18.09 1.67 -27.60
CA ARG A 12 -16.75 1.80 -26.98
C ARG A 12 -16.77 2.66 -25.70
N GLY A 13 -17.73 3.57 -25.57
CA GLY A 13 -17.72 4.56 -24.48
C GLY A 13 -18.18 4.10 -23.10
N ARG A 14 -19.00 3.05 -22.97
CA ARG A 14 -19.53 2.64 -21.65
C ARG A 14 -18.58 1.75 -20.84
N TYR A 15 -17.70 0.99 -21.50
CA TYR A 15 -16.85 -0.02 -20.85
C TYR A 15 -15.38 0.39 -20.71
N ALA A 16 -14.91 1.36 -21.51
CA ALA A 16 -13.61 1.98 -21.28
C ALA A 16 -13.52 2.63 -19.89
N LEU A 17 -14.61 3.22 -19.40
CA LEU A 17 -14.69 3.81 -18.05
C LEU A 17 -14.58 2.77 -16.92
N LEU A 18 -14.99 1.52 -17.15
CA LEU A 18 -14.88 0.45 -16.15
C LEU A 18 -13.47 -0.14 -16.09
N ALA A 19 -12.85 -0.40 -17.24
CA ALA A 19 -11.47 -0.90 -17.29
C ALA A 19 -10.45 0.17 -16.85
N LEU A 20 -10.70 1.44 -17.17
CA LEU A 20 -9.95 2.59 -16.67
C LEU A 20 -10.40 3.04 -15.28
N GLY A 21 -11.38 2.40 -14.63
CA GLY A 21 -11.78 2.68 -13.26
C GLY A 21 -11.03 1.84 -12.22
N VAL A 22 -10.68 0.60 -12.58
CA VAL A 22 -10.01 -0.34 -11.67
C VAL A 22 -8.54 0.03 -11.44
N LEU A 23 -7.80 0.41 -12.48
CA LEU A 23 -6.40 0.82 -12.36
C LEU A 23 -6.23 2.06 -11.45
N PRO A 24 -7.01 3.15 -11.64
CA PRO A 24 -6.96 4.26 -10.72
C PRO A 24 -7.40 3.85 -9.32
N MET A 25 -8.49 3.11 -9.16
CA MET A 25 -8.97 2.67 -7.86
C MET A 25 -7.91 1.87 -7.09
N VAL A 26 -7.16 1.01 -7.77
CA VAL A 26 -6.04 0.26 -7.17
C VAL A 26 -4.90 1.20 -6.79
N LEU A 27 -4.51 2.14 -7.66
CA LEU A 27 -3.47 3.14 -7.37
C LEU A 27 -3.84 4.07 -6.21
N THR A 28 -5.09 4.50 -6.10
CA THR A 28 -5.56 5.22 -4.92
C THR A 28 -5.58 4.32 -3.69
N LEU A 29 -5.98 3.05 -3.81
CA LEU A 29 -5.97 2.15 -2.68
C LEU A 29 -4.55 1.89 -2.16
N THR A 30 -3.55 1.71 -3.05
CA THR A 30 -2.14 1.56 -2.65
C THR A 30 -1.55 2.86 -2.14
N ALA A 31 -1.89 4.02 -2.71
CA ALA A 31 -1.44 5.31 -2.19
C ALA A 31 -2.03 5.60 -0.80
N ILE A 32 -3.33 5.32 -0.60
CA ILE A 32 -4.00 5.41 0.71
C ILE A 32 -3.36 4.42 1.68
N LEU A 33 -3.09 3.18 1.25
CA LEU A 33 -2.42 2.19 2.09
C LEU A 33 -1.02 2.66 2.48
N HIS A 34 -0.23 3.24 1.57
CA HIS A 34 1.08 3.82 1.88
C HIS A 34 1.00 5.00 2.85
N LEU A 35 0.04 5.91 2.68
CA LEU A 35 -0.22 7.01 3.63
C LEU A 35 -0.68 6.52 5.01
N LEU A 36 -1.38 5.38 5.06
CA LEU A 36 -1.82 4.76 6.30
C LEU A 36 -0.69 3.96 6.98
N THR A 37 0.30 3.47 6.22
CA THR A 37 1.42 2.67 6.74
C THR A 37 2.71 3.46 6.97
N GLY A 38 2.87 4.64 6.39
CA GLY A 38 4.03 5.52 6.60
C GLY A 38 3.67 6.68 7.53
N GLN A 39 4.16 6.67 8.78
CA GLN A 39 3.98 7.80 9.70
C GLN A 39 5.13 8.84 9.65
N ASP A 40 5.65 9.15 8.46
CA ASP A 40 6.45 10.36 8.22
C ASP A 40 5.81 11.17 7.08
N ALA A 41 4.57 11.62 7.28
CA ALA A 41 3.92 12.56 6.36
C ALA A 41 4.52 13.97 6.51
N GLY A 42 5.79 14.11 6.16
CA GLY A 42 6.38 15.41 5.87
C GLY A 42 5.70 16.05 4.64
N PRO A 43 5.97 17.33 4.33
CA PRO A 43 5.34 18.05 3.21
C PRO A 43 5.51 17.35 1.84
N LEU A 44 6.47 16.42 1.72
CA LEU A 44 6.67 15.56 0.55
C LEU A 44 5.51 14.58 0.31
N ASP A 45 4.83 14.09 1.36
CA ASP A 45 3.75 13.09 1.26
C ASP A 45 2.42 13.67 0.77
N VAL A 46 2.09 14.88 1.21
CA VAL A 46 0.91 15.60 0.70
C VAL A 46 1.11 15.97 -0.78
N THR A 47 2.33 16.32 -1.16
CA THR A 47 2.68 16.65 -2.55
C THR A 47 2.61 15.42 -3.45
N LEU A 48 3.09 14.26 -2.97
CA LEU A 48 2.95 12.98 -3.67
C LEU A 48 1.49 12.58 -3.81
N LEU A 49 0.68 12.71 -2.76
CA LEU A 49 -0.76 12.42 -2.81
C LEU A 49 -1.49 13.29 -3.82
N LEU A 50 -1.23 14.61 -3.81
CA LEU A 50 -1.81 15.55 -4.78
C LEU A 50 -1.34 15.24 -6.20
N PHE A 51 -0.09 14.85 -6.38
CA PHE A 51 0.44 14.41 -7.68
C PHE A 51 -0.26 13.14 -8.18
N VAL A 52 -0.43 12.13 -7.32
CA VAL A 52 -1.16 10.90 -7.64
C VAL A 52 -2.61 11.21 -8.00
N LEU A 53 -3.31 12.03 -7.20
CA LEU A 53 -4.68 12.46 -7.48
C LEU A 53 -4.80 13.27 -8.79
N ALA A 54 -3.84 14.14 -9.08
CA ALA A 54 -3.80 14.90 -10.33
C ALA A 54 -3.54 14.00 -11.54
N LEU A 55 -2.60 13.05 -11.42
CA LEU A 55 -2.31 12.04 -12.46
C LEU A 55 -3.55 11.19 -12.73
N MET A 56 -4.28 10.81 -11.68
CA MET A 56 -5.54 10.07 -11.77
C MET A 56 -6.61 10.87 -12.51
N GLY A 57 -6.81 12.13 -12.13
CA GLY A 57 -7.71 13.05 -12.83
C GLY A 57 -7.35 13.18 -14.31
N PHE A 58 -6.06 13.31 -14.62
CA PHE A 58 -5.57 13.36 -15.99
C PHE A 58 -5.84 12.07 -16.76
N VAL A 59 -5.61 10.89 -16.17
CA VAL A 59 -5.90 9.59 -16.82
C VAL A 59 -7.40 9.44 -17.10
N VAL A 60 -8.28 9.87 -16.18
CA VAL A 60 -9.73 9.83 -16.36
C VAL A 60 -10.18 10.80 -17.46
N VAL A 61 -9.62 12.03 -17.50
CA VAL A 61 -9.92 13.02 -18.55
C VAL A 61 -9.41 12.52 -19.91
N LEU A 62 -8.19 12.01 -19.99
CA LEU A 62 -7.62 11.45 -21.20
C LEU A 62 -8.43 10.25 -21.70
N ALA A 63 -8.89 9.38 -20.79
CA ALA A 63 -9.80 8.28 -21.10
C ALA A 63 -11.14 8.78 -21.67
N ALA A 64 -11.73 9.81 -21.06
CA ALA A 64 -12.98 10.41 -21.52
C ALA A 64 -12.82 11.07 -22.91
N VAL A 65 -11.69 11.76 -23.14
CA VAL A 65 -11.35 12.35 -24.44
C VAL A 65 -11.11 11.28 -25.50
N LEU A 66 -10.37 10.21 -25.19
CA LEU A 66 -10.15 9.07 -26.09
C LEU A 66 -11.47 8.38 -26.45
N VAL A 67 -12.36 8.20 -25.46
CA VAL A 67 -13.71 7.68 -25.68
C VAL A 67 -14.51 8.60 -26.61
N ALA A 68 -14.50 9.91 -26.36
CA ALA A 68 -15.20 10.89 -27.17
C ALA A 68 -14.65 10.97 -28.61
N ALA A 69 -13.34 10.77 -28.77
CA ALA A 69 -12.63 10.82 -30.06
C ALA A 69 -12.75 9.52 -30.88
N THR A 70 -13.25 8.40 -30.32
CA THR A 70 -13.43 7.18 -31.11
C THR A 70 -14.63 7.29 -32.06
N ASP A 71 -14.31 7.32 -33.35
CA ASP A 71 -15.25 7.38 -34.48
C ASP A 71 -16.39 6.34 -34.33
N ARG A 72 -17.63 6.83 -34.25
CA ARG A 72 -18.82 6.00 -34.22
C ARG A 72 -19.10 5.51 -35.64
N SER A 73 -18.78 4.26 -35.94
CA SER A 73 -19.30 3.58 -37.14
C SER A 73 -20.47 2.66 -36.76
N ARG A 74 -21.50 2.61 -37.61
CA ARG A 74 -22.54 1.59 -37.53
C ARG A 74 -22.17 0.49 -38.52
N VAL A 75 -22.22 -0.76 -38.07
CA VAL A 75 -22.00 -1.90 -38.97
C VAL A 75 -23.30 -2.69 -39.04
N LEU A 76 -23.81 -2.88 -40.24
CA LEU A 76 -24.95 -3.73 -40.50
C LEU A 76 -24.43 -5.07 -40.99
N VAL A 77 -24.76 -6.14 -40.27
CA VAL A 77 -24.42 -7.51 -40.64
C VAL A 77 -25.73 -8.18 -41.04
N GLY A 78 -25.79 -8.71 -42.27
CA GLY A 78 -27.00 -9.35 -42.78
C GLY A 78 -26.70 -10.43 -43.81
N PRO A 79 -27.75 -11.06 -44.38
CA PRO A 79 -27.58 -12.21 -45.29
C PRO A 79 -26.76 -11.90 -46.55
N GLY A 80 -26.78 -10.65 -47.02
CA GLY A 80 -26.04 -10.20 -48.20
C GLY A 80 -24.58 -9.84 -47.95
N GLY A 81 -24.14 -9.76 -46.68
CA GLY A 81 -22.78 -9.33 -46.32
C GLY A 81 -22.74 -8.34 -45.17
N ILE A 82 -21.63 -7.61 -45.09
CA ILE A 82 -21.35 -6.62 -44.06
C ILE A 82 -21.30 -5.24 -44.70
N THR A 83 -22.08 -4.31 -44.18
CA THR A 83 -22.15 -2.93 -44.66
C THR A 83 -21.74 -1.98 -43.54
N ASN A 84 -20.65 -1.23 -43.76
CA ASN A 84 -20.26 -0.16 -42.84
C ASN A 84 -21.01 1.13 -43.20
N VAL A 85 -21.86 1.60 -42.29
CA VAL A 85 -22.61 2.84 -42.38
C VAL A 85 -21.92 3.88 -41.49
N PRO A 86 -21.17 4.83 -42.07
CA PRO A 86 -20.54 5.88 -41.28
C PRO A 86 -21.58 6.82 -40.67
N PHE A 87 -21.28 7.37 -39.50
CA PHE A 87 -22.10 8.39 -38.86
C PHE A 87 -21.63 9.77 -39.34
N GLY A 88 -22.27 10.31 -40.38
CA GLY A 88 -21.96 11.63 -40.94
C GLY A 88 -22.09 11.71 -42.47
N PRO A 89 -22.15 12.92 -43.05
CA PRO A 89 -22.60 13.14 -44.42
C PRO A 89 -21.60 12.82 -45.55
N ALA A 90 -20.39 12.30 -45.26
CA ALA A 90 -19.29 12.32 -46.24
C ALA A 90 -18.35 11.10 -46.28
N ARG A 91 -18.73 9.91 -45.76
CA ARG A 91 -17.88 8.72 -45.88
C ARG A 91 -18.56 7.63 -46.70
N SER A 92 -17.80 6.98 -47.58
CA SER A 92 -18.30 5.96 -48.49
C SER A 92 -18.77 4.73 -47.72
N THR A 93 -19.99 4.30 -48.02
CA THR A 93 -20.53 3.02 -47.54
C THR A 93 -19.74 1.89 -48.19
N VAL A 94 -19.11 1.04 -47.38
CA VAL A 94 -18.39 -0.14 -47.88
C VAL A 94 -19.22 -1.37 -47.57
N ALA A 95 -19.74 -2.02 -48.62
CA ALA A 95 -20.40 -3.31 -48.55
C ALA A 95 -19.41 -4.42 -48.92
N VAL A 96 -19.32 -5.45 -48.08
CA VAL A 96 -18.48 -6.63 -48.29
C VAL A 96 -19.37 -7.87 -48.29
N PRO A 97 -19.60 -8.51 -49.44
CA PRO A 97 -20.43 -9.71 -49.52
C PRO A 97 -19.70 -10.92 -48.90
N TRP A 98 -20.45 -11.83 -48.26
CA TRP A 98 -19.88 -13.00 -47.57
C TRP A 98 -18.95 -13.87 -48.42
N PRO A 99 -19.24 -14.16 -49.71
CA PRO A 99 -18.36 -14.95 -50.56
C PRO A 99 -16.97 -14.33 -50.77
N GLU A 100 -16.82 -13.02 -50.56
CA GLU A 100 -15.52 -12.36 -50.61
C GLU A 100 -14.70 -12.54 -49.34
N VAL A 101 -15.29 -12.97 -48.22
CA VAL A 101 -14.59 -13.08 -46.94
C VAL A 101 -13.81 -14.41 -46.88
N THR A 102 -12.49 -14.32 -46.77
CA THR A 102 -11.58 -15.49 -46.70
C THR A 102 -11.25 -15.90 -45.27
N GLY A 103 -11.51 -15.04 -44.29
CA GLY A 103 -11.20 -15.35 -42.91
C GLY A 103 -11.56 -14.24 -41.93
N VAL A 104 -11.67 -14.63 -40.67
CA VAL A 104 -11.95 -13.73 -39.55
C VAL A 104 -10.88 -13.93 -38.48
N ARG A 105 -10.36 -12.83 -37.94
CA ARG A 105 -9.45 -12.84 -36.80
C ARG A 105 -9.91 -11.84 -35.75
N ALA A 106 -10.16 -12.33 -34.54
CA ALA A 106 -10.34 -11.46 -33.38
C ALA A 106 -8.96 -11.16 -32.77
N ARG A 107 -8.62 -9.89 -32.60
CA ARG A 107 -7.37 -9.44 -31.96
C ARG A 107 -7.70 -8.42 -30.89
N TRP A 108 -7.10 -8.59 -29.72
CA TRP A 108 -7.15 -7.58 -28.67
C TRP A 108 -6.08 -6.51 -28.90
N THR A 109 -6.44 -5.25 -28.67
CA THR A 109 -5.54 -4.09 -28.64
C THR A 109 -5.81 -3.27 -27.38
N PRO A 110 -4.95 -2.30 -27.01
CA PRO A 110 -5.18 -1.45 -25.83
C PRO A 110 -6.52 -0.70 -25.83
N VAL A 111 -7.11 -0.49 -27.00
CA VAL A 111 -8.42 0.15 -27.19
C VAL A 111 -9.59 -0.85 -27.30
N GLY A 112 -9.35 -2.13 -26.97
CA GLY A 112 -10.36 -3.19 -26.95
C GLY A 112 -10.17 -4.28 -28.01
N TRP A 113 -11.20 -5.11 -28.17
CA TRP A 113 -11.23 -6.13 -29.21
C TRP A 113 -11.46 -5.51 -30.58
N ASN A 114 -10.84 -6.09 -31.61
CA ASN A 114 -11.09 -5.78 -33.01
C ASN A 114 -11.26 -7.08 -33.80
N VAL A 115 -12.19 -7.11 -34.74
CA VAL A 115 -12.44 -8.25 -35.62
C VAL A 115 -12.01 -7.88 -37.02
N ARG A 116 -10.91 -8.46 -37.48
CA ARG A 116 -10.39 -8.25 -38.83
C ARG A 116 -10.95 -9.31 -39.78
N LEU A 117 -11.57 -8.85 -40.84
CA LEU A 117 -12.14 -9.63 -41.93
C LEU A 117 -11.17 -9.57 -43.12
N SER A 118 -10.60 -10.71 -43.47
CA SER A 118 -9.78 -10.86 -44.67
C SER A 118 -10.69 -11.02 -45.89
N ARG A 119 -10.35 -10.36 -46.99
CA ARG A 119 -11.11 -10.42 -48.25
C ARG A 119 -10.28 -11.11 -49.32
N ARG A 120 -10.97 -11.76 -50.27
CA ARG A 120 -10.36 -12.32 -51.49
C ARG A 120 -9.82 -11.20 -52.38
N HIS A 121 -10.54 -10.08 -52.44
CA HIS A 121 -10.15 -8.89 -53.20
C HIS A 121 -10.23 -7.63 -52.32
N GLY A 122 -9.25 -6.74 -52.47
CA GLY A 122 -9.20 -5.46 -51.76
C GLY A 122 -8.64 -5.55 -50.34
N ARG A 123 -8.76 -4.45 -49.60
CA ARG A 123 -8.21 -4.31 -48.25
C ARG A 123 -9.07 -5.04 -47.22
N ALA A 124 -8.41 -5.65 -46.23
CA ALA A 124 -9.08 -6.23 -45.08
C ALA A 124 -9.88 -5.16 -44.32
N VAL A 125 -11.08 -5.52 -43.89
CA VAL A 125 -11.96 -4.64 -43.12
C VAL A 125 -11.80 -4.96 -41.64
N THR A 126 -11.66 -3.94 -40.80
CA THR A 126 -11.58 -4.12 -39.35
C THR A 126 -12.86 -3.60 -38.73
N LEU A 127 -13.58 -4.48 -38.05
CA LEU A 127 -14.72 -4.15 -37.23
C LEU A 127 -14.24 -3.89 -35.81
N ALA A 128 -14.74 -2.83 -35.20
CA ALA A 128 -14.52 -2.56 -33.80
C ALA A 128 -15.34 -3.54 -32.94
N GLY A 129 -14.68 -4.17 -31.96
CA GLY A 129 -15.32 -4.93 -30.89
C GLY A 129 -15.37 -4.12 -29.58
N PRO A 130 -15.88 -4.72 -28.49
CA PRO A 130 -16.00 -4.04 -27.21
C PRO A 130 -14.64 -3.75 -26.58
N VAL A 131 -14.61 -2.73 -25.73
CA VAL A 131 -13.49 -2.46 -24.81
C VAL A 131 -13.60 -3.42 -23.63
N ALA A 132 -13.19 -4.66 -23.86
CA ALA A 132 -13.11 -5.69 -22.83
C ALA A 132 -11.68 -6.26 -22.78
N PRO A 133 -11.22 -6.74 -21.62
CA PRO A 133 -9.89 -7.35 -21.51
C PRO A 133 -9.76 -8.62 -22.39
N PRO A 134 -8.53 -9.00 -22.77
CA PRO A 134 -8.30 -10.18 -23.60
C PRO A 134 -8.67 -11.48 -22.89
N TRP A 135 -8.65 -11.50 -21.55
CA TRP A 135 -9.02 -12.65 -20.73
C TRP A 135 -10.52 -12.75 -20.42
N TRP A 136 -11.30 -11.70 -20.73
CA TRP A 136 -12.74 -11.66 -20.48
C TRP A 136 -13.51 -11.06 -21.66
N PRO A 137 -13.53 -11.73 -22.83
CA PRO A 137 -14.41 -11.31 -23.91
C PRO A 137 -15.86 -11.41 -23.43
N ASP A 138 -16.56 -10.27 -23.47
CA ASP A 138 -17.97 -10.11 -23.12
C ASP A 138 -18.82 -11.22 -23.78
N GLN A 139 -19.80 -11.76 -23.05
CA GLN A 139 -20.74 -12.76 -23.58
C GLN A 139 -21.43 -12.25 -24.85
N ARG A 140 -21.74 -10.96 -24.90
CA ARG A 140 -22.31 -10.32 -26.10
C ARG A 140 -21.36 -10.45 -27.29
N PHE A 141 -20.08 -10.11 -27.11
CA PHE A 141 -19.08 -10.21 -28.18
C PHE A 141 -18.85 -11.65 -28.64
N ARG A 142 -18.89 -12.62 -27.73
CA ARG A 142 -18.80 -14.04 -28.10
C ARG A 142 -19.97 -14.46 -28.99
N ARG A 143 -21.20 -14.03 -28.65
CA ARG A 143 -22.41 -14.31 -29.43
C ARG A 143 -22.34 -13.66 -30.82
N GLU A 144 -21.96 -12.39 -30.85
CA GLU A 144 -21.77 -11.59 -32.05
C GLU A 144 -20.71 -12.18 -33.00
N LEU A 145 -19.55 -12.58 -32.44
CA LEU A 145 -18.50 -13.23 -33.22
C LEU A 145 -18.95 -14.59 -33.76
N ALA A 146 -19.71 -15.37 -32.97
CA ALA A 146 -20.27 -16.64 -33.42
C ALA A 146 -21.29 -16.45 -34.55
N GLU A 147 -22.10 -15.39 -34.50
CA GLU A 147 -23.03 -15.02 -35.58
C GLU A 147 -22.26 -14.70 -36.86
N ILE A 148 -21.22 -13.86 -36.80
CA ILE A 148 -20.34 -13.58 -37.95
C ILE A 148 -19.71 -14.87 -38.50
N GLN A 149 -19.26 -15.77 -37.62
CA GLN A 149 -18.66 -17.04 -38.03
C GLN A 149 -19.64 -17.97 -38.74
N ALA A 150 -20.93 -17.91 -38.41
CA ALA A 150 -21.97 -18.72 -39.03
C ALA A 150 -22.20 -18.34 -40.51
N TRP A 151 -21.98 -17.07 -40.86
CA TRP A 151 -22.12 -16.57 -42.23
C TRP A 151 -20.90 -16.79 -43.13
N LEU A 152 -19.80 -17.26 -42.58
CA LEU A 152 -18.57 -17.43 -43.35
C LEU A 152 -18.71 -18.55 -44.39
N PRO A 153 -18.15 -18.36 -45.59
CA PRO A 153 -18.16 -19.40 -46.60
C PRO A 153 -17.35 -20.63 -46.13
N VAL A 154 -17.72 -21.79 -46.66
CA VAL A 154 -17.01 -23.05 -46.41
C VAL A 154 -15.54 -22.89 -46.81
N GLY A 155 -14.63 -23.19 -45.87
CA GLY A 155 -13.18 -23.01 -46.05
C GLY A 155 -12.59 -21.70 -45.53
N ALA A 156 -13.41 -20.74 -45.08
CA ALA A 156 -12.90 -19.54 -44.42
C ALA A 156 -12.32 -19.84 -43.02
N THR A 157 -11.24 -19.13 -42.66
CA THR A 157 -10.60 -19.29 -41.35
C THR A 157 -11.46 -18.69 -40.23
N ARG A 158 -11.70 -19.47 -39.17
CA ARG A 158 -12.51 -19.08 -38.01
C ARG A 158 -11.62 -18.84 -36.78
N PRO A 159 -11.80 -17.72 -36.04
CA PRO A 159 -11.00 -17.46 -34.86
C PRO A 159 -11.50 -18.28 -33.67
N ALA A 160 -10.59 -18.98 -33.00
CA ALA A 160 -10.84 -19.54 -31.68
C ALA A 160 -10.47 -18.50 -30.62
N LEU A 161 -11.46 -18.01 -29.87
CA LEU A 161 -11.21 -17.24 -28.65
C LEU A 161 -10.73 -18.21 -27.57
N ARG A 162 -9.43 -18.51 -27.55
CA ARG A 162 -8.85 -19.26 -26.44
C ARG A 162 -8.78 -18.33 -25.23
N PRO A 163 -9.24 -18.75 -24.03
CA PRO A 163 -8.95 -18.01 -22.82
C PRO A 163 -7.42 -18.00 -22.68
N ALA A 164 -6.82 -16.83 -22.88
CA ALA A 164 -5.42 -16.65 -22.54
C ALA A 164 -5.35 -16.70 -21.02
N VAL A 165 -5.07 -17.88 -20.45
CA VAL A 165 -4.73 -18.03 -19.04
C VAL A 165 -3.55 -17.10 -18.81
N SER A 166 -3.82 -16.03 -18.08
CA SER A 166 -3.22 -14.74 -18.35
C SER A 166 -1.81 -14.63 -17.80
N LEU A 167 -0.86 -14.31 -18.67
CA LEU A 167 0.47 -13.77 -18.33
C LEU A 167 0.39 -12.59 -17.34
N ALA A 168 -0.73 -11.85 -17.34
CA ALA A 168 -1.02 -10.81 -16.35
C ALA A 168 -1.19 -11.38 -14.92
N TYR A 169 -1.91 -12.49 -14.72
CA TYR A 169 -1.99 -13.15 -13.40
C TYR A 169 -0.61 -13.63 -12.93
N LEU A 170 0.18 -14.19 -13.85
CA LEU A 170 1.55 -14.63 -13.57
C LEU A 170 2.51 -13.46 -13.25
N LEU A 171 2.22 -12.25 -13.73
CA LEU A 171 2.98 -11.04 -13.39
C LEU A 171 2.49 -10.38 -12.10
N TRP A 172 1.20 -10.47 -11.77
CA TRP A 172 0.65 -9.86 -10.54
C TRP A 172 0.98 -10.65 -9.28
N VAL A 173 0.98 -11.99 -9.34
CA VAL A 173 1.34 -12.84 -8.20
C VAL A 173 2.74 -12.50 -7.62
N PRO A 174 3.82 -12.40 -8.41
CA PRO A 174 5.13 -12.04 -7.88
C PRO A 174 5.20 -10.59 -7.40
N VAL A 175 4.46 -9.65 -7.98
CA VAL A 175 4.38 -8.27 -7.47
C VAL A 175 3.71 -8.23 -6.10
N LEU A 176 2.61 -8.98 -5.93
CA LEU A 176 1.90 -9.06 -4.66
C LEU A 176 2.75 -9.76 -3.58
N LEU A 177 3.44 -10.84 -3.96
CA LEU A 177 4.38 -11.55 -3.10
C LEU A 177 5.61 -10.70 -2.76
N ALA A 178 6.12 -9.89 -3.69
CA ALA A 178 7.23 -8.99 -3.42
C ALA A 178 6.81 -7.83 -2.50
N ALA A 179 5.60 -7.29 -2.67
CA ALA A 179 5.04 -6.28 -1.77
C ALA A 179 4.86 -6.83 -0.34
N LEU A 180 4.25 -8.02 -0.22
CA LEU A 180 4.09 -8.71 1.08
C LEU A 180 5.43 -9.15 1.68
N GLY A 181 6.39 -9.54 0.84
CA GLY A 181 7.74 -9.91 1.26
C GLY A 181 8.53 -8.71 1.77
N MET A 182 8.46 -7.57 1.09
CA MET A 182 9.12 -6.33 1.53
C MET A 182 8.56 -5.83 2.86
N THR A 183 7.24 -5.92 3.10
CA THR A 183 6.66 -5.58 4.40
C THR A 183 7.12 -6.52 5.51
N ALA A 184 7.35 -7.80 5.19
CA ALA A 184 7.85 -8.80 6.15
C ALA A 184 9.36 -8.70 6.43
N THR A 185 10.16 -8.16 5.50
CA THR A 185 11.62 -8.02 5.69
C THR A 185 12.04 -6.69 6.29
N LEU A 186 11.23 -5.63 6.16
CA LEU A 186 11.55 -4.31 6.70
C LEU A 186 11.14 -4.13 8.17
N SER A 187 10.33 -5.05 8.71
CA SER A 187 9.98 -5.08 10.13
C SER A 187 10.53 -6.37 10.73
N GLY A 188 11.33 -6.26 11.80
CA GLY A 188 11.99 -7.37 12.49
C GLY A 188 11.02 -8.33 13.22
N GLY A 189 10.07 -8.90 12.51
CA GLY A 189 8.95 -9.67 13.05
C GLY A 189 7.64 -9.13 12.50
N VAL A 190 6.79 -10.01 11.97
CA VAL A 190 5.47 -9.63 11.45
C VAL A 190 4.59 -9.19 12.62
N VAL A 191 4.47 -7.87 12.83
CA VAL A 191 3.53 -7.29 13.79
C VAL A 191 2.12 -7.45 13.24
N GLY A 192 1.43 -8.49 13.68
CA GLY A 192 0.03 -8.77 13.33
C GLY A 192 -0.94 -8.22 14.38
N PRO A 193 -2.25 -8.22 14.10
CA PRO A 193 -3.28 -7.85 15.08
C PRO A 193 -3.36 -8.80 16.29
N TRP A 194 -2.60 -9.89 16.27
CA TRP A 194 -2.43 -10.86 17.36
C TRP A 194 -1.11 -10.66 18.14
N THR A 195 -0.37 -9.59 17.87
CA THR A 195 0.84 -9.27 18.64
C THR A 195 0.41 -8.81 20.02
N ALA A 196 1.05 -9.36 21.05
CA ALA A 196 0.68 -9.15 22.43
C ALA A 196 0.86 -7.66 22.82
N THR A 197 -0.12 -7.09 23.51
CA THR A 197 -0.14 -5.67 23.95
C THR A 197 0.02 -5.59 25.46
N ALA A 198 0.59 -4.50 25.96
CA ALA A 198 0.71 -4.26 27.39
C ALA A 198 -0.69 -4.03 27.98
N THR A 199 -1.02 -4.78 29.03
CA THR A 199 -2.26 -4.57 29.80
C THR A 199 -2.07 -3.60 30.96
N SER A 200 -0.83 -3.44 31.41
CA SER A 200 -0.46 -2.47 32.43
C SER A 200 1.01 -2.10 32.32
N THR A 201 1.31 -0.82 32.49
CA THR A 201 2.67 -0.29 32.59
C THR A 201 2.96 0.20 34.01
N PRO A 202 4.23 0.14 34.46
CA PRO A 202 4.62 0.69 35.75
C PRO A 202 4.59 2.22 35.73
N HIS A 203 4.25 2.83 36.87
CA HIS A 203 4.44 4.27 37.07
C HIS A 203 5.93 4.63 37.06
N ALA A 204 6.30 5.66 36.32
CA ALA A 204 7.69 6.11 36.14
C ALA A 204 8.37 6.38 37.50
N CYS A 205 7.69 7.08 38.42
CA CYS A 205 8.25 7.34 39.74
C CYS A 205 8.42 6.07 40.60
N ALA A 206 7.56 5.06 40.40
CA ALA A 206 7.67 3.80 41.12
C ALA A 206 8.91 3.01 40.69
N LEU A 207 9.33 3.13 39.42
CA LEU A 207 10.56 2.52 38.90
C LEU A 207 11.82 3.04 39.58
N LEU A 208 11.84 4.33 39.96
CA LEU A 208 13.02 4.96 40.55
C LEU A 208 13.15 4.74 42.06
N GLN A 209 12.07 4.38 42.77
CA GLN A 209 12.08 4.21 44.22
C GLN A 209 13.12 3.21 44.76
N PRO A 210 13.37 2.05 44.13
CA PRO A 210 14.40 1.12 44.59
C PRO A 210 15.79 1.75 44.57
N ALA A 211 16.16 2.44 43.49
CA ALA A 211 17.44 3.13 43.39
C ALA A 211 17.56 4.26 44.43
N LEU A 212 16.50 5.05 44.63
CA LEU A 212 16.53 6.13 45.63
C LEU A 212 16.78 5.63 47.05
N LYS A 213 16.39 4.39 47.38
CA LYS A 213 16.70 3.76 48.68
C LYS A 213 18.16 3.33 48.79
N GLU A 214 18.75 2.87 47.70
CA GLU A 214 20.16 2.46 47.65
C GLU A 214 21.10 3.68 47.70
N TYR A 215 20.70 4.79 47.08
CA TYR A 215 21.49 6.04 47.00
C TYR A 215 21.07 7.10 48.02
N GLN A 216 20.52 6.70 49.18
CA GLN A 216 20.03 7.60 50.27
C GLN A 216 21.06 8.63 50.78
N SER A 217 22.35 8.44 50.52
CA SER A 217 23.40 9.42 50.84
C SER A 217 23.30 10.70 50.00
N VAL A 218 22.65 10.63 48.83
CA VAL A 218 22.43 11.75 47.92
C VAL A 218 21.04 12.32 48.19
N ARG A 219 20.95 13.60 48.57
CA ARG A 219 19.67 14.29 48.78
C ARG A 219 19.00 14.57 47.45
N TYR A 220 18.28 13.59 46.94
CA TYR A 220 17.35 13.80 45.83
C TYR A 220 16.11 14.55 46.31
N GLY A 221 15.78 15.63 45.62
CA GLY A 221 14.45 16.24 45.70
C GLY A 221 13.61 15.79 44.50
N PRO A 222 12.29 15.56 44.66
CA PRO A 222 11.41 15.43 43.50
C PRO A 222 11.46 16.75 42.71
N SER A 223 11.78 16.69 41.43
CA SER A 223 11.85 17.87 40.55
C SER A 223 10.58 18.06 39.74
N GLY A 224 9.98 16.95 39.29
CA GLY A 224 8.72 16.97 38.56
C GLY A 224 8.19 15.57 38.29
N SER A 225 6.89 15.49 38.08
CA SER A 225 6.24 14.34 37.46
C SER A 225 5.23 14.86 36.45
N THR A 226 5.31 14.41 35.21
CA THR A 226 4.33 14.75 34.17
C THR A 226 3.58 13.49 33.79
N THR A 227 2.25 13.53 33.82
CA THR A 227 1.42 12.41 33.38
C THR A 227 0.47 12.92 32.30
N MET A 228 0.66 12.42 31.08
CA MET A 228 -0.28 12.53 29.97
C MET A 228 -0.90 11.14 29.73
N SER A 229 -1.94 11.06 28.90
CA SER A 229 -2.73 9.81 28.76
C SER A 229 -1.94 8.57 28.32
N HIS A 230 -0.77 8.77 27.70
CA HIS A 230 0.11 7.73 27.15
C HIS A 230 1.56 7.84 27.65
N TYR A 231 1.89 8.89 28.41
CA TYR A 231 3.25 9.25 28.75
C TYR A 231 3.35 9.62 30.22
N GLU A 232 4.24 8.96 30.96
CA GLU A 232 4.56 9.31 32.34
C GLU A 232 6.06 9.51 32.50
N ASP A 233 6.42 10.61 33.14
CA ASP A 233 7.81 10.99 33.35
C ASP A 233 8.06 11.38 34.80
N CYS A 234 9.22 10.99 35.31
CA CYS A 234 9.63 11.24 36.68
C CYS A 234 11.12 11.53 36.76
N GLU A 235 11.46 12.65 37.40
CA GLU A 235 12.84 13.11 37.49
C GLU A 235 13.27 13.40 38.93
N PHE A 236 14.49 12.98 39.24
CA PHE A 236 15.19 13.27 40.48
C PHE A 236 16.54 13.91 40.21
N TRP A 237 16.81 14.99 40.94
CA TRP A 237 18.05 15.75 40.81
C TRP A 237 18.75 15.83 42.17
N SER A 238 20.06 15.70 42.16
CA SER A 238 20.90 16.00 43.33
C SER A 238 21.21 17.48 43.38
N LYS A 239 21.14 18.09 44.58
CA LYS A 239 21.48 19.51 44.78
C LYS A 239 22.97 19.82 44.62
N ASP A 240 23.84 18.82 44.74
CA ASP A 240 25.29 18.99 44.67
C ASP A 240 25.80 18.55 43.29
N ARG A 241 25.68 19.44 42.28
CA ARG A 241 26.35 19.30 40.97
C ARG A 241 27.86 19.63 41.07
N SER A 242 28.47 19.42 42.24
CA SER A 242 29.91 19.57 42.41
C SER A 242 30.60 18.37 41.79
N ASP A 243 31.53 18.61 40.86
CA ASP A 243 32.33 17.59 40.17
C ASP A 243 32.75 16.46 41.13
N GLY A 244 32.24 15.24 40.88
CA GLY A 244 32.63 14.03 41.61
C GLY A 244 31.59 13.33 42.50
N GLN A 245 30.31 13.71 42.46
CA GLN A 245 29.23 12.91 43.07
C GLN A 245 28.75 11.78 42.14
N PRO A 246 28.32 10.62 42.67
CA PRO A 246 28.16 9.39 41.89
C PRO A 246 27.00 9.42 40.89
N VAL A 247 25.92 10.17 41.16
CA VAL A 247 24.81 10.42 40.24
C VAL A 247 24.20 11.80 40.48
N SER A 248 24.08 12.62 39.44
CA SER A 248 23.55 14.00 39.56
C SER A 248 22.11 14.16 39.06
N TYR A 249 21.70 13.31 38.11
CA TYR A 249 20.38 13.28 37.51
C TYR A 249 19.95 11.82 37.26
N LEU A 250 18.70 11.52 37.62
CA LEU A 250 18.07 10.22 37.41
C LEU A 250 16.63 10.45 36.96
N SER A 251 16.28 10.00 35.76
CA SER A 251 14.93 10.07 35.22
C SER A 251 14.44 8.71 34.75
N ALA A 252 13.13 8.55 34.76
CA ALA A 252 12.44 7.44 34.14
C ALA A 252 11.26 7.98 33.38
N THR A 253 11.10 7.50 32.15
CA THR A 253 9.98 7.82 31.29
C THR A 253 9.35 6.51 30.84
N VAL A 254 8.02 6.43 30.92
CA VAL A 254 7.24 5.29 30.45
C VAL A 254 6.25 5.81 29.42
N ASP A 255 6.46 5.42 28.18
CA ASP A 255 5.58 5.72 27.05
C ASP A 255 4.81 4.46 26.66
N HIS A 256 3.51 4.61 26.42
CA HIS A 256 2.61 3.53 26.06
C HIS A 256 1.62 3.99 25.00
N ASP A 257 1.78 3.46 23.79
CA ASP A 257 0.90 3.79 22.69
C ASP A 257 -0.43 3.05 22.80
N HIS A 258 -1.52 3.75 22.52
CA HIS A 258 -2.84 3.13 22.34
C HIS A 258 -3.16 2.85 20.86
N GLY A 259 -2.21 3.13 19.96
CA GLY A 259 -2.41 3.12 18.51
C GLY A 259 -3.35 4.24 18.04
N ILE A 260 -3.33 4.53 16.75
CA ILE A 260 -4.36 5.33 16.09
C ILE A 260 -5.26 4.41 15.27
N LEU A 261 -6.51 4.83 15.00
CA LEU A 261 -7.40 4.13 14.07
C LEU A 261 -6.57 3.70 12.84
N PHE A 262 -6.41 2.40 12.64
CA PHE A 262 -5.66 1.73 11.56
C PHE A 262 -4.18 1.39 11.75
N SER A 263 -3.51 1.74 12.86
CA SER A 263 -2.16 1.23 13.19
C SER A 263 -2.18 0.32 14.42
N SER A 264 -1.34 -0.73 14.41
CA SER A 264 -1.13 -1.56 15.61
C SER A 264 -0.31 -0.74 16.62
N PRO A 265 -0.72 -0.67 17.90
CA PRO A 265 0.06 0.01 18.95
C PRO A 265 1.52 -0.44 18.98
N VAL A 266 1.75 -1.75 18.93
CA VAL A 266 3.10 -2.35 18.92
C VAL A 266 3.94 -1.90 17.73
N ALA A 267 3.33 -1.69 16.56
CA ALA A 267 4.05 -1.24 15.37
C ALA A 267 4.53 0.21 15.50
N VAL A 268 3.69 1.08 16.09
CA VAL A 268 4.06 2.47 16.37
C VAL A 268 5.22 2.49 17.37
N THR A 269 5.07 1.77 18.48
CA THR A 269 6.09 1.68 19.52
C THR A 269 7.40 1.09 19.03
N MET A 270 7.40 0.05 18.19
CA MET A 270 8.60 -0.51 17.57
C MET A 270 9.37 0.54 16.76
N ARG A 271 8.63 1.35 15.99
CA ARG A 271 9.22 2.40 15.17
C ARG A 271 9.80 3.52 16.05
N ASP A 272 9.03 3.99 17.02
CA ASP A 272 9.44 5.09 17.88
C ASP A 272 10.66 4.67 18.74
N PHE A 273 10.70 3.42 19.19
CA PHE A 273 11.88 2.81 19.80
C PHE A 273 13.09 2.80 18.86
N ALA A 274 12.92 2.35 17.61
CA ALA A 274 14.02 2.30 16.64
C ALA A 274 14.59 3.70 16.32
N THR A 275 13.73 4.71 16.18
CA THR A 275 14.12 6.11 16.00
C THR A 275 14.90 6.62 17.22
N ALA A 276 14.37 6.39 18.44
CA ALA A 276 15.04 6.82 19.66
C ALA A 276 16.42 6.16 19.86
N CYS A 277 16.56 4.87 19.53
CA CYS A 277 17.86 4.20 19.56
C CYS A 277 18.84 4.77 18.51
N ALA A 278 18.35 5.13 17.33
CA ALA A 278 19.17 5.73 16.28
C ALA A 278 19.67 7.13 16.69
N ASP A 279 18.78 7.95 17.26
CA ASP A 279 19.12 9.30 17.73
C ASP A 279 20.19 9.29 18.83
N LEU A 280 20.22 8.23 19.65
CA LEU A 280 21.21 8.04 20.72
C LEU A 280 22.53 7.42 20.24
N ASN A 281 22.65 7.06 18.95
CA ASN A 281 23.73 6.18 18.46
C ASN A 281 23.90 4.94 19.35
N ALA A 282 22.80 4.38 19.83
CA ALA A 282 22.79 3.38 20.89
C ALA A 282 23.26 2.00 20.38
N VAL A 283 23.85 1.23 21.29
CA VAL A 283 24.21 -0.17 21.07
C VAL A 283 23.09 -1.07 21.59
N ALA A 284 22.75 -2.11 20.83
CA ALA A 284 21.74 -3.08 21.25
C ALA A 284 22.15 -3.81 22.55
N VAL A 285 21.22 -3.87 23.51
CA VAL A 285 21.39 -4.57 24.78
C VAL A 285 20.62 -5.88 24.72
N GLN A 286 21.33 -7.00 24.88
CA GLN A 286 20.69 -8.31 24.85
C GLN A 286 20.04 -8.67 26.18
N HIS A 287 19.03 -9.55 26.13
CA HIS A 287 18.34 -10.13 27.30
C HIS A 287 17.62 -9.09 28.19
N LEU A 288 17.11 -8.02 27.58
CA LEU A 288 16.37 -6.98 28.26
C LEU A 288 15.13 -6.61 27.45
N GLY A 289 13.94 -6.91 27.98
CA GLY A 289 12.67 -6.71 27.26
C GLY A 289 12.54 -7.57 26.01
N ASP A 290 11.73 -7.08 25.05
CA ASP A 290 11.69 -7.64 23.70
C ASP A 290 12.89 -7.12 22.89
N GLU A 291 13.15 -5.82 23.02
CA GLU A 291 14.29 -5.10 22.43
C GLU A 291 14.78 -4.07 23.43
N ALA A 292 16.09 -3.83 23.45
CA ALA A 292 16.69 -2.79 24.26
C ALA A 292 17.92 -2.21 23.58
N CYS A 293 18.20 -0.94 23.86
CA CYS A 293 19.41 -0.26 23.42
C CYS A 293 19.92 0.66 24.53
N ALA A 294 21.22 0.89 24.56
CA ALA A 294 21.86 1.79 25.52
C ALA A 294 22.83 2.71 24.78
N GLY A 295 22.84 3.99 25.16
CA GLY A 295 23.69 5.00 24.55
C GLY A 295 23.89 6.18 25.50
N THR A 296 24.49 7.24 24.97
CA THR A 296 24.68 8.50 25.69
C THR A 296 24.06 9.65 24.92
N LYS A 297 23.45 10.61 25.62
CA LYS A 297 22.72 11.71 24.99
C LYS A 297 23.45 13.03 25.20
N GLU A 298 24.02 13.58 24.14
CA GLU A 298 24.77 14.87 24.09
C GLU A 298 26.01 14.96 25.01
N ASP A 299 25.87 14.62 26.29
CA ASP A 299 26.93 14.53 27.30
C ASP A 299 27.41 13.07 27.44
N PRO A 300 28.73 12.80 27.42
CA PRO A 300 29.26 11.45 27.64
C PRO A 300 28.93 10.87 29.03
N ASP A 301 28.62 11.70 30.01
CA ASP A 301 28.26 11.26 31.36
C ASP A 301 26.76 10.94 31.51
N ASP A 302 25.94 11.23 30.49
CA ASP A 302 24.49 11.01 30.48
C ASP A 302 24.18 9.66 29.80
N HIS A 303 23.97 8.63 30.60
CA HIS A 303 23.67 7.28 30.11
C HIS A 303 22.17 7.04 30.02
N THR A 304 21.70 6.65 28.84
CA THR A 304 20.30 6.35 28.57
C THR A 304 20.15 4.88 28.17
N VAL A 305 19.20 4.19 28.79
CA VAL A 305 18.79 2.83 28.42
C VAL A 305 17.32 2.85 28.05
N LEU A 306 17.01 2.37 26.85
CA LEU A 306 15.64 2.18 26.37
C LEU A 306 15.34 0.70 26.33
N VAL A 307 14.13 0.35 26.77
CA VAL A 307 13.62 -1.00 26.68
C VAL A 307 12.21 -0.97 26.14
N ARG A 308 11.98 -1.73 25.08
CA ARG A 308 10.65 -2.01 24.55
C ARG A 308 10.13 -3.32 25.11
N ARG A 309 8.87 -3.31 25.54
CA ARG A 309 8.12 -4.53 25.83
C ARG A 309 6.67 -4.35 25.37
N ALA A 310 6.23 -5.17 24.43
CA ALA A 310 4.97 -4.98 23.70
C ALA A 310 4.90 -3.58 23.06
N ASP A 311 3.85 -2.82 23.35
CA ASP A 311 3.55 -1.44 22.95
C ASP A 311 3.89 -0.41 24.05
N ALA A 312 4.87 -0.72 24.91
CA ALA A 312 5.43 0.21 25.87
C ALA A 312 6.96 0.37 25.70
N ILE A 313 7.43 1.60 25.85
CA ILE A 313 8.86 1.97 25.93
C ILE A 313 9.14 2.48 27.33
N VAL A 314 10.15 1.91 27.98
CA VAL A 314 10.70 2.42 29.23
C VAL A 314 12.07 3.00 28.94
N THR A 315 12.22 4.30 29.21
CA THR A 315 13.48 5.03 29.10
C THR A 315 13.98 5.32 30.50
N ILE A 316 15.22 4.97 30.79
CA ILE A 316 15.90 5.33 32.04
C ILE A 316 17.14 6.14 31.69
N GLU A 317 17.24 7.36 32.22
CA GLU A 317 18.44 8.19 32.09
C GLU A 317 19.10 8.32 33.46
N ALA A 318 20.41 8.12 33.51
CA ALA A 318 21.19 8.31 34.73
C ALA A 318 22.54 8.93 34.38
N THR A 319 22.95 9.94 35.16
CA THR A 319 24.20 10.65 34.91
C THR A 319 25.24 10.32 35.97
N GLY A 320 26.52 10.40 35.62
CA GLY A 320 27.63 10.19 36.56
C GLY A 320 28.32 8.85 36.44
N THR A 321 29.33 8.61 37.29
CA THR A 321 30.32 7.52 37.11
C THR A 321 29.73 6.10 37.14
N ASP A 322 28.56 5.91 37.78
CA ASP A 322 27.85 4.64 37.81
C ASP A 322 26.54 4.65 36.98
N GLY A 323 26.34 5.69 36.16
CA GLY A 323 25.09 5.94 35.43
C GLY A 323 24.66 4.78 34.55
N GLU A 324 25.56 4.24 33.71
CA GLU A 324 25.26 3.11 32.81
C GLU A 324 24.77 1.87 33.58
N ARG A 325 25.49 1.53 34.67
CA ARG A 325 25.17 0.36 35.50
C ARG A 325 23.83 0.54 36.21
N LEU A 326 23.57 1.74 36.72
CA LEU A 326 22.33 2.08 37.40
C LEU A 326 21.14 2.04 36.42
N ALA A 327 21.25 2.71 35.28
CA ALA A 327 20.21 2.75 34.26
C ALA A 327 19.87 1.33 33.77
N THR A 328 20.88 0.51 33.49
CA THR A 328 20.68 -0.89 33.05
C THR A 328 20.02 -1.75 34.15
N SER A 329 20.41 -1.56 35.42
CA SER A 329 19.82 -2.29 36.55
C SER A 329 18.35 -1.93 36.74
N LEU A 330 18.02 -0.64 36.69
CA LEU A 330 16.65 -0.14 36.79
C LEU A 330 15.79 -0.61 35.61
N ALA A 331 16.32 -0.53 34.39
CA ALA A 331 15.65 -1.03 33.20
C ALA A 331 15.33 -2.53 33.34
N ARG A 332 16.24 -3.34 33.89
CA ARG A 332 16.01 -4.78 34.15
C ARG A 332 14.91 -5.03 35.18
N GLN A 333 14.77 -4.16 36.17
CA GLN A 333 13.70 -4.22 37.15
C GLN A 333 12.35 -3.75 36.57
N ALA A 334 12.37 -2.82 35.62
CA ALA A 334 11.17 -2.29 34.97
C ALA A 334 10.49 -3.30 34.04
N VAL A 335 11.28 -4.07 33.27
CA VAL A 335 10.79 -5.06 32.29
C VAL A 335 9.70 -6.00 32.84
N PRO A 336 9.85 -6.69 33.98
CA PRO A 336 8.82 -7.59 34.50
C PRO A 336 7.56 -6.87 35.01
N LEU A 337 7.59 -5.55 35.18
CA LEU A 337 6.43 -4.77 35.64
C LEU A 337 5.48 -4.39 34.48
N VAL A 338 5.95 -4.45 33.23
CA VAL A 338 5.08 -4.35 32.05
C VAL A 338 4.38 -5.69 31.84
N GLN A 339 3.08 -5.75 32.14
CA GLN A 339 2.27 -6.95 31.95
C GLN A 339 1.74 -6.99 30.53
N VAL A 340 1.71 -8.17 29.91
CA VAL A 340 1.36 -8.35 28.49
C VAL A 340 0.27 -9.41 28.36
N SER A 341 -0.73 -9.18 27.50
CA SER A 341 -1.78 -10.15 27.13
C SER A 341 -1.66 -10.67 25.72
#